data_AF-A0A653ZRJ1-F1
#
_entry.id   AF-A0A653ZRJ1-F1
#
_cell.length_a   1.000
_cell.length_b   1.000
_cell.length_c   1.000
_cell.angle_alpha   90.00
_cell.angle_beta   90.00
_cell.angle_gamma   90.00
#
_symmetry.space_group_name_H-M   'P 1'
#
loop_
_entity.id
_entity.type
_entity.pdbx_description
1 polymer ?
#
loop_
_entity_poly.entity_id
_entity_poly.type
_entity_poly.pdbx_seq_one_letter_code
_entity_poly.pdbx_strand_id
1 'polypeptide(L)'
;MNQMAEPPVLQRRGSIHKCPSCGAALGAFASVCNACGHELLEVDANRSISALAERFEEIEREVESMGYKGKRREDFINEKKGRVIRDFPIPNSRDDLQQLMYYIQPKILPSVKPDPNVEEWRTKFTEVLNRAKQAYRNDDSVLSEIAKMEASIDSSLSQSLGIKAKRNPLFFALLGGVVLLGAAAFVNSRIEANKVAECEQAYVESAAAEKGRLEGLAATIEQDVQARRFSEAQSKLGRVRWELAPACQLDQNAAAQAGWQEHLQQLTAFVNTKAEQDAGARQAQLEREAAEQQAAANRVTAERVAQENKVVEVARIQADQKKAESARDAGDKRKAALENQW
;
A
#
# COMPACT_ATOMS: atom_id res chain seq x y z
N MET A 1 5.93 -44.63 55.96
CA MET A 1 6.87 -43.99 55.02
C MET A 1 6.13 -43.77 53.71
N ASN A 2 5.97 -42.48 53.37
CA ASN A 2 5.54 -41.85 52.10
C ASN A 2 4.51 -42.53 51.19
N GLN A 3 3.28 -42.00 51.21
CA GLN A 3 2.48 -41.85 49.99
C GLN A 3 2.33 -40.36 49.72
N MET A 4 2.91 -39.91 48.62
CA MET A 4 2.75 -38.55 48.09
C MET A 4 1.38 -38.46 47.43
N ALA A 5 0.58 -37.47 47.81
CA ALA A 5 -0.68 -37.15 47.14
C ALA A 5 -0.39 -36.45 45.81
N GLU A 6 -0.94 -36.98 44.72
CA GLU A 6 -1.00 -36.33 43.40
C GLU A 6 -1.89 -35.08 43.46
N PRO A 7 -1.49 -33.94 42.85
CA PRO A 7 -2.35 -32.76 42.76
C PRO A 7 -3.47 -32.98 41.74
N PRO A 8 -4.67 -32.40 41.96
CA PRO A 8 -5.82 -32.63 41.10
C PRO A 8 -5.61 -32.02 39.72
N VAL A 9 -5.72 -32.86 38.68
CA VAL A 9 -5.68 -32.43 37.28
C VAL A 9 -6.89 -31.54 37.00
N LEU A 10 -6.62 -30.27 36.72
CA LEU A 10 -7.63 -29.27 36.38
C LEU A 10 -8.22 -29.59 34.99
N GLN A 11 -9.26 -30.42 34.94
CA GLN A 11 -10.01 -30.68 33.72
C GLN A 11 -10.70 -29.39 33.26
N ARG A 12 -10.08 -28.68 32.32
CA ARG A 12 -10.75 -27.63 31.55
C ARG A 12 -11.83 -28.29 30.70
N ARG A 13 -13.08 -28.26 31.17
CA ARG A 13 -14.25 -28.67 30.38
C ARG A 13 -14.45 -27.65 29.25
N GLY A 14 -13.75 -27.84 28.14
CA GLY A 14 -14.14 -27.21 26.88
C GLY A 14 -15.40 -27.91 26.36
N SER A 15 -16.50 -27.19 26.21
CA SER A 15 -17.69 -27.71 25.53
C SER A 15 -17.32 -28.04 24.08
N ILE A 16 -17.36 -29.32 23.71
CA ILE A 16 -17.18 -29.73 22.31
C ILE A 16 -18.49 -29.45 21.59
N HIS A 17 -18.54 -28.37 20.84
CA HIS A 17 -19.64 -28.07 19.94
C HIS A 17 -19.56 -29.01 18.72
N LYS A 18 -20.66 -29.66 18.36
CA LYS A 18 -20.71 -30.58 17.20
C LYS A 18 -21.60 -29.98 16.12
N CYS A 19 -21.25 -30.23 14.86
CA CYS A 19 -22.07 -29.83 13.72
C CYS A 19 -23.42 -30.58 13.75
N PRO A 20 -24.56 -29.89 13.66
CA PRO A 20 -25.88 -30.52 13.63
C PRO A 20 -26.13 -31.32 12.34
N SER A 21 -25.40 -30.99 11.25
CA SER A 21 -25.56 -31.66 9.95
C SER A 21 -24.71 -32.94 9.83
N CYS A 22 -23.45 -32.94 10.30
CA CYS A 22 -22.53 -34.07 10.09
C CYS A 22 -21.89 -34.62 11.37
N GLY A 23 -22.12 -34.00 12.53
CA GLY A 23 -21.58 -34.45 13.82
C GLY A 23 -20.09 -34.14 14.06
N ALA A 24 -19.40 -33.52 13.10
CA ALA A 24 -18.00 -33.14 13.24
C ALA A 24 -17.78 -32.13 14.39
N ALA A 25 -16.64 -32.22 15.07
CA ALA A 25 -16.27 -31.26 16.10
C ALA A 25 -16.04 -29.88 15.49
N LEU A 26 -16.65 -28.88 16.09
CA LEU A 26 -16.54 -27.48 15.70
C LEU A 26 -15.56 -26.77 16.61
N GLY A 27 -14.75 -25.89 16.03
CA GLY A 27 -14.01 -24.90 16.81
C GLY A 27 -14.99 -23.94 17.48
N ALA A 28 -14.58 -23.35 18.61
CA ALA A 28 -15.34 -22.26 19.22
C ALA A 28 -15.55 -21.14 18.19
N PHE A 29 -16.79 -20.64 18.07
CA PHE A 29 -17.19 -19.57 17.13
C PHE A 29 -17.08 -19.91 15.63
N ALA A 30 -17.15 -21.19 15.25
CA ALA A 30 -17.24 -21.57 13.84
C ALA A 30 -18.62 -21.16 13.27
N SER A 31 -18.65 -20.37 12.20
CA SER A 31 -19.87 -19.99 11.47
C SER A 31 -20.24 -20.95 10.34
N VAL A 32 -19.29 -21.77 9.89
CA VAL A 32 -19.47 -22.80 8.85
C VAL A 32 -18.71 -24.05 9.27
N CYS A 33 -19.30 -25.22 9.05
CA CYS A 33 -18.63 -26.48 9.31
C CYS A 33 -17.57 -26.77 8.23
N ASN A 34 -16.30 -26.84 8.63
CA ASN A 34 -15.20 -27.18 7.71
C ASN A 34 -15.27 -28.60 7.12
N ALA A 35 -16.07 -29.50 7.72
CA ALA A 35 -16.19 -30.89 7.26
C ALA A 35 -17.28 -31.10 6.21
N CYS A 36 -18.40 -30.37 6.28
CA CYS A 36 -19.53 -30.57 5.36
C CYS A 36 -20.07 -29.28 4.72
N GLY A 37 -19.50 -28.12 5.04
CA GLY A 37 -19.93 -26.83 4.50
C GLY A 37 -21.27 -26.32 5.06
N HIS A 38 -21.87 -26.99 6.05
CA HIS A 38 -23.11 -26.54 6.67
C HIS A 38 -22.90 -25.24 7.43
N GLU A 39 -23.67 -24.20 7.07
CA GLU A 39 -23.72 -22.95 7.82
C GLU A 39 -24.39 -23.19 9.17
N LEU A 40 -23.69 -22.80 10.23
CA LEU A 40 -24.15 -22.98 11.59
C LEU A 40 -25.03 -21.79 11.93
N LEU A 41 -26.32 -21.94 11.64
CA LEU A 41 -27.35 -21.02 12.10
C LEU A 41 -27.48 -21.21 13.62
N GLU A 42 -26.94 -20.27 14.40
CA GLU A 42 -27.18 -20.28 15.84
C GLU A 42 -28.68 -20.05 16.07
N VAL A 43 -29.35 -21.02 16.68
CA VAL A 43 -30.78 -20.96 17.08
C VAL A 43 -31.01 -19.93 18.21
N ASP A 44 -30.03 -19.06 18.46
CA ASP A 44 -30.00 -18.00 19.47
C ASP A 44 -29.73 -16.61 18.84
N ALA A 45 -29.91 -16.48 17.52
CA ALA A 45 -29.63 -15.27 16.73
C ALA A 45 -30.55 -14.06 17.00
N ASN A 46 -31.17 -13.96 18.18
CA ASN A 46 -32.07 -12.85 18.52
C ASN A 46 -31.79 -12.23 19.90
N ARG A 47 -30.68 -12.60 20.57
CA ARG A 47 -30.40 -12.14 21.94
C ARG A 47 -30.22 -10.63 22.04
N SER A 48 -29.49 -10.00 21.12
CA SER A 48 -29.19 -8.56 21.23
C SER A 48 -30.43 -7.68 21.04
N ILE A 49 -31.26 -7.97 20.03
CA ILE A 49 -32.50 -7.21 19.77
C ILE A 49 -33.54 -7.49 20.86
N SER A 50 -33.70 -8.75 21.26
CA SER A 50 -34.65 -9.12 22.34
C SER A 50 -34.26 -8.48 23.67
N ALA A 51 -32.98 -8.53 24.06
CA ALA A 51 -32.49 -7.90 25.29
C ALA A 51 -32.65 -6.37 25.25
N LEU A 52 -32.44 -5.76 24.09
CA LEU A 52 -32.65 -4.32 23.90
C LEU A 52 -34.13 -3.94 24.05
N ALA A 53 -35.03 -4.71 23.46
CA ALA A 53 -36.47 -4.50 23.58
C ALA A 53 -36.94 -4.69 25.03
N GLU A 54 -36.51 -5.75 25.70
CA GLU A 54 -36.83 -6.02 27.10
C GLU A 54 -36.36 -4.88 28.01
N ARG A 55 -35.15 -4.36 27.77
CA ARG A 55 -34.61 -3.22 28.52
C ARG A 55 -35.42 -1.93 28.30
N PHE A 56 -35.94 -1.72 27.10
CA PHE A 56 -36.83 -0.58 26.83
C PHE A 56 -38.16 -0.69 27.56
N GLU A 57 -38.77 -1.88 27.60
CA GLU A 57 -39.99 -2.09 28.37
C GLU A 57 -39.77 -1.91 29.87
N GLU A 58 -38.63 -2.37 30.39
CA GLU A 58 -38.25 -2.16 31.78
C GLU A 58 -38.14 -0.67 32.12
N ILE A 59 -37.50 0.13 31.24
CA ILE A 59 -37.44 1.59 31.39
C ILE A 59 -38.85 2.20 31.44
N GLU A 60 -39.77 1.75 30.60
CA GLU A 60 -41.14 2.28 30.59
C GLU A 60 -41.87 1.97 31.90
N ARG A 61 -41.72 0.75 32.44
CA ARG A 61 -42.27 0.35 33.74
C ARG A 61 -41.63 1.11 34.89
N GLU A 62 -40.31 1.30 34.88
CA GLU A 62 -39.59 2.08 35.90
C GLU A 62 -40.12 3.52 35.94
N VAL A 63 -40.20 4.20 34.79
CA VAL A 63 -40.66 5.60 34.74
C VAL A 63 -42.14 5.72 35.14
N GLU A 64 -42.96 4.72 34.80
CA GLU A 64 -44.35 4.65 35.27
C GLU A 64 -44.46 4.53 36.80
N SER A 65 -43.63 3.69 37.42
CA SER A 65 -43.58 3.53 38.88
C SER A 65 -43.16 4.82 39.62
N MET A 66 -42.38 5.69 38.96
CA MET A 66 -41.95 6.99 39.50
C MET A 66 -43.06 8.06 39.46
N GLY A 67 -44.22 7.76 38.88
CA GLY A 67 -45.38 8.66 38.86
C GLY A 67 -45.25 9.87 37.92
N TYR A 68 -44.27 9.88 37.01
CA TYR A 68 -44.15 10.93 36.01
C TYR A 68 -45.29 10.87 34.99
N LYS A 69 -45.81 12.04 34.57
CA LYS A 69 -46.92 12.17 33.60
C LYS A 69 -46.58 13.12 32.46
N GLY A 70 -47.28 12.96 31.33
CA GLY A 70 -47.18 13.82 30.16
C GLY A 70 -45.75 13.95 29.62
N LYS A 71 -45.36 15.17 29.19
CA LYS A 71 -44.05 15.44 28.60
C LYS A 71 -42.87 15.02 29.49
N ARG A 72 -42.97 15.21 30.82
CA ARG A 72 -41.91 14.82 31.76
C ARG A 72 -41.65 13.31 31.71
N ARG A 73 -42.71 12.49 31.60
CA ARG A 73 -42.58 11.03 31.42
C ARG A 73 -41.84 10.71 30.14
N GLU A 74 -42.22 11.34 29.03
CA GLU A 74 -41.59 11.14 27.72
C GLU A 74 -40.11 11.51 27.74
N ASP A 75 -39.76 12.66 28.33
CA ASP A 75 -38.37 13.13 28.42
C ASP A 75 -37.49 12.12 29.19
N PHE A 76 -37.95 11.60 30.34
CA PHE A 76 -37.23 10.59 31.12
C PHE A 76 -37.06 9.25 30.38
N ILE A 77 -38.12 8.80 29.69
CA ILE A 77 -38.06 7.56 28.88
C ILE A 77 -37.03 7.73 27.77
N ASN A 78 -37.11 8.83 27.01
CA ASN A 78 -36.21 9.08 25.88
C ASN A 78 -34.75 9.23 26.34
N GLU A 79 -34.49 9.88 27.47
CA GLU A 79 -33.14 10.01 28.03
C GLU A 79 -32.55 8.64 28.43
N LYS A 80 -33.34 7.80 29.11
CA LYS A 80 -32.92 6.45 29.51
C LYS A 80 -32.75 5.52 28.30
N LYS A 81 -33.67 5.55 27.32
CA LYS A 81 -33.55 4.78 26.07
C LYS A 81 -32.31 5.18 25.29
N GLY A 82 -32.02 6.48 25.16
CA GLY A 82 -30.80 6.98 24.53
C GLY A 82 -29.51 6.42 25.13
N ARG A 83 -29.43 6.32 26.47
CA ARG A 83 -28.30 5.65 27.15
C ARG A 83 -28.18 4.17 26.76
N VAL A 84 -29.28 3.43 26.85
CA VAL A 84 -29.28 2.00 26.50
C VAL A 84 -28.91 1.78 25.03
N ILE A 85 -29.36 2.64 24.11
CA ILE A 85 -28.98 2.57 22.69
C ILE A 85 -27.48 2.72 22.51
N ARG A 86 -26.82 3.65 23.23
CA ARG A 86 -25.36 3.81 23.14
C ARG A 86 -24.60 2.65 23.75
N ASP A 87 -25.09 2.10 24.85
CA ASP A 87 -24.33 1.17 25.68
C ASP A 87 -24.54 -0.30 25.31
N PHE A 88 -25.54 -0.65 24.48
CA PHE A 88 -25.79 -2.07 24.19
C PHE A 88 -24.65 -2.70 23.36
N PRO A 89 -24.27 -3.95 23.70
CA PRO A 89 -23.16 -4.63 23.05
C PRO A 89 -23.53 -5.08 21.63
N ILE A 90 -22.59 -4.88 20.70
CA ILE A 90 -22.73 -5.33 19.32
C ILE A 90 -22.15 -6.75 19.19
N PRO A 91 -22.94 -7.73 18.72
CA PRO A 91 -22.48 -9.09 18.51
C PRO A 91 -21.50 -9.19 17.34
N ASN A 92 -20.81 -10.34 17.24
CA ASN A 92 -19.82 -10.60 16.19
C ASN A 92 -20.32 -11.54 15.09
N SER A 93 -21.53 -12.12 15.25
CA SER A 93 -22.13 -13.00 14.24
C SER A 93 -22.58 -12.19 13.03
N ARG A 94 -22.37 -12.73 11.83
CA ARG A 94 -22.83 -12.13 10.56
C ARG A 94 -24.35 -11.95 10.55
N ASP A 95 -25.07 -13.00 10.96
CA ASP A 95 -26.54 -13.00 11.00
C ASP A 95 -27.07 -11.94 11.98
N ASP A 96 -26.52 -11.87 13.19
CA ASP A 96 -26.91 -10.86 14.18
C ASP A 96 -26.63 -9.42 13.71
N LEU A 97 -25.49 -9.21 13.05
CA LEU A 97 -25.14 -7.90 12.47
C LEU A 97 -26.13 -7.51 11.37
N GLN A 98 -26.52 -8.46 10.52
CA GLN A 98 -27.52 -8.23 9.48
C GLN A 98 -28.90 -7.90 10.06
N GLN A 99 -29.34 -8.62 11.08
CA GLN A 99 -30.59 -8.32 11.77
C GLN A 99 -30.56 -6.95 12.45
N LEU A 100 -29.45 -6.59 13.11
CA LEU A 100 -29.28 -5.25 13.71
C LEU A 100 -29.32 -4.15 12.65
N MET A 101 -28.74 -4.38 11.46
CA MET A 101 -28.84 -3.44 10.35
C MET A 101 -30.32 -3.21 9.98
N TYR A 102 -31.10 -4.27 9.76
CA TYR A 102 -32.52 -4.11 9.43
C TYR A 102 -33.36 -3.55 10.57
N TYR A 103 -33.01 -3.82 11.82
CA TYR A 103 -33.74 -3.32 12.99
C TYR A 103 -33.55 -1.80 13.20
N ILE A 104 -32.31 -1.31 13.01
CA ILE A 104 -31.96 0.09 13.30
C ILE A 104 -32.24 1.00 12.10
N GLN A 105 -32.03 0.53 10.86
CA GLN A 105 -32.21 1.31 9.64
C GLN A 105 -33.54 2.11 9.58
N PRO A 106 -34.73 1.53 9.83
CA PRO A 106 -35.98 2.30 9.79
C PRO A 106 -36.09 3.39 10.87
N LYS A 107 -35.26 3.35 11.92
CA LYS A 107 -35.25 4.34 13.02
C LYS A 107 -34.42 5.58 12.69
N ILE A 108 -33.49 5.46 11.73
CA ILE A 108 -32.60 6.55 11.30
C ILE A 108 -33.05 7.24 10.01
N LEU A 109 -33.95 6.61 9.25
CA LEU A 109 -34.51 7.21 8.05
C LEU A 109 -35.48 8.36 8.41
N PRO A 110 -35.56 9.42 7.57
CA PRO A 110 -36.55 10.48 7.76
C PRO A 110 -37.97 9.90 7.80
N SER A 111 -38.73 10.24 8.83
CA SER A 111 -40.12 9.81 9.00
C SER A 111 -41.00 10.97 9.50
N VAL A 112 -42.33 10.84 9.33
CA VAL A 112 -43.31 11.86 9.76
C VAL A 112 -43.20 12.14 11.26
N LYS A 113 -42.84 11.11 12.04
CA LYS A 113 -42.52 11.22 13.46
C LYS A 113 -41.18 10.54 13.72
N PRO A 114 -40.07 11.30 13.67
CA PRO A 114 -38.75 10.75 13.95
C PRO A 114 -38.65 10.16 15.35
N ASP A 115 -37.82 9.13 15.50
CA ASP A 115 -37.47 8.60 16.81
C ASP A 115 -36.77 9.70 17.65
N PRO A 116 -37.17 9.94 18.90
CA PRO A 116 -36.53 10.94 19.76
C PRO A 116 -35.02 10.72 19.95
N ASN A 117 -34.55 9.47 19.82
CA ASN A 117 -33.16 9.05 19.96
C ASN A 117 -32.50 8.75 18.61
N VAL A 118 -32.96 9.39 17.52
CA VAL A 118 -32.44 9.18 16.17
C VAL A 118 -30.92 9.34 16.07
N GLU A 119 -30.32 10.28 16.80
CA GLU A 119 -28.87 10.51 16.78
C GLU A 119 -28.12 9.37 17.48
N GLU A 120 -28.60 8.87 18.62
CA GLU A 120 -28.03 7.68 19.25
C GLU A 120 -28.14 6.44 18.35
N TRP A 121 -29.27 6.27 17.66
CA TRP A 121 -29.44 5.20 16.68
C TRP A 121 -28.46 5.32 15.51
N ARG A 122 -28.18 6.54 15.02
CA ARG A 122 -27.18 6.78 13.96
C ARG A 122 -25.78 6.36 14.40
N THR A 123 -25.32 6.83 15.56
CA THR A 123 -24.00 6.46 16.09
C THR A 123 -23.87 4.95 16.21
N LYS A 124 -24.89 4.31 16.80
CA LYS A 124 -24.87 2.85 16.97
C LYS A 124 -24.93 2.11 15.63
N PHE A 125 -25.67 2.62 14.65
CA PHE A 125 -25.69 2.03 13.32
C PHE A 125 -24.31 2.06 12.67
N THR A 126 -23.59 3.17 12.74
CA THR A 126 -22.21 3.26 12.24
C THR A 126 -21.30 2.23 12.89
N GLU A 127 -21.43 2.00 14.21
CA GLU A 127 -20.69 0.93 14.89
C GLU A 127 -21.03 -0.46 14.34
N VAL A 128 -22.33 -0.75 14.13
CA VAL A 128 -22.80 -2.02 13.54
C VAL A 128 -22.24 -2.20 12.13
N LEU A 129 -22.29 -1.16 11.28
CA LEU A 129 -21.76 -1.22 9.91
C LEU A 129 -20.25 -1.45 9.89
N ASN A 130 -19.49 -0.78 10.76
CA ASN A 130 -18.05 -1.00 10.88
C ASN A 130 -17.71 -2.44 11.27
N ARG A 131 -18.50 -3.03 12.19
CA ARG A 131 -18.33 -4.44 12.58
C ARG A 131 -18.72 -5.38 11.44
N ALA A 132 -19.79 -5.08 10.71
CA ALA A 132 -20.22 -5.81 9.52
C ALA A 132 -19.13 -5.81 8.44
N LYS A 133 -18.52 -4.66 8.12
CA LYS A 133 -17.39 -4.60 7.15
C LYS A 133 -16.28 -5.60 7.49
N GLN A 134 -15.92 -5.73 8.76
CA GLN A 134 -14.90 -6.68 9.20
C GLN A 134 -15.36 -8.13 9.08
N ALA A 135 -16.64 -8.40 9.41
CA ALA A 135 -17.23 -9.73 9.32
C ALA A 135 -17.39 -10.21 7.86
N TYR A 136 -17.67 -9.29 6.93
CA TYR A 136 -17.91 -9.54 5.49
C TYR A 136 -16.73 -9.12 4.60
N ARG A 137 -15.51 -8.99 5.14
CA ARG A 137 -14.31 -8.50 4.41
C ARG A 137 -13.94 -9.20 3.09
N ASN A 138 -14.51 -10.37 2.81
CA ASN A 138 -14.27 -11.16 1.59
C ASN A 138 -15.51 -11.26 0.68
N ASP A 139 -16.53 -10.43 0.93
CA ASP A 139 -17.79 -10.41 0.17
C ASP A 139 -18.05 -9.00 -0.38
N ASP A 140 -17.52 -8.74 -1.58
CA ASP A 140 -17.59 -7.42 -2.22
C ASP A 140 -19.02 -6.95 -2.48
N SER A 141 -19.96 -7.89 -2.68
CA SER A 141 -21.37 -7.57 -2.90
C SER A 141 -21.98 -6.98 -1.63
N VAL A 142 -21.78 -7.64 -0.49
CA VAL A 142 -22.28 -7.16 0.81
C VAL A 142 -21.59 -5.86 1.22
N LEU A 143 -20.28 -5.71 0.95
CA LEU A 143 -19.56 -4.47 1.22
C LEU A 143 -20.12 -3.28 0.40
N SER A 144 -20.54 -3.51 -0.85
CA SER A 144 -21.19 -2.48 -1.67
C SER A 144 -22.54 -2.06 -1.10
N GLU A 145 -23.34 -2.99 -0.58
CA GLU A 145 -24.61 -2.67 0.08
C GLU A 145 -24.41 -1.87 1.36
N ILE A 146 -23.44 -2.26 2.20
CA ILE A 146 -23.07 -1.52 3.41
C ILE A 146 -22.68 -0.07 3.07
N ALA A 147 -21.84 0.13 2.04
CA ALA A 147 -21.43 1.47 1.60
C ALA A 147 -22.61 2.34 1.15
N LYS A 148 -23.62 1.75 0.47
CA LYS A 148 -24.85 2.46 0.09
C LYS A 148 -25.66 2.87 1.32
N MET A 149 -25.74 2.01 2.33
CA MET A 149 -26.42 2.33 3.58
C MET A 149 -25.73 3.49 4.30
N GLU A 150 -24.39 3.52 4.35
CA GLU A 150 -23.62 4.64 4.94
C GLU A 150 -23.90 5.98 4.24
N ALA A 151 -23.82 6.00 2.91
CA ALA A 151 -24.07 7.21 2.13
C ALA A 151 -25.48 7.79 2.36
N SER A 152 -26.48 6.90 2.57
CA SER A 152 -27.85 7.33 2.86
C SER A 152 -27.99 8.03 4.22
N ILE A 153 -27.12 7.73 5.19
CA ILE A 153 -27.14 8.32 6.52
C ILE A 153 -26.55 9.72 6.49
N ASP A 154 -25.40 9.90 5.83
CA ASP A 154 -24.68 11.17 5.75
C ASP A 154 -25.52 12.25 5.05
N SER A 155 -26.25 11.86 3.99
CA SER A 155 -27.16 12.76 3.28
C SER A 155 -28.30 13.29 4.17
N SER A 156 -28.77 12.50 5.14
CA SER A 156 -29.92 12.82 5.99
C SER A 156 -29.57 13.69 7.23
N LEU A 157 -28.30 13.69 7.66
CA LEU A 157 -27.78 14.54 8.74
C LEU A 157 -27.70 16.02 8.35
N SER A 158 -27.47 16.32 7.07
CA SER A 158 -27.43 17.71 6.56
C SER A 158 -28.83 18.36 6.48
N GLN A 159 -29.89 17.55 6.37
CA GLN A 159 -31.28 18.03 6.20
C GLN A 159 -32.02 18.32 7.54
N SER A 160 -31.63 17.69 8.66
CA SER A 160 -32.36 17.82 9.94
C SER A 160 -32.04 19.08 10.75
N LEU A 161 -30.94 19.77 10.42
CA LEU A 161 -30.48 21.00 11.11
C LEU A 161 -31.30 22.25 10.74
N GLY A 162 -32.09 22.22 9.66
CA GLY A 162 -32.87 23.37 9.19
C GLY A 162 -34.21 23.64 9.90
N ILE A 163 -34.68 22.75 10.79
CA ILE A 163 -36.11 22.74 11.19
C ILE A 163 -36.40 23.36 12.57
N LYS A 164 -35.40 23.59 13.45
CA LYS A 164 -35.66 24.05 14.84
C LYS A 164 -35.46 25.56 15.11
N ALA A 165 -35.40 26.40 14.08
CA ALA A 165 -35.16 27.86 14.22
C ALA A 165 -36.44 28.74 14.31
N LYS A 166 -37.64 28.17 14.42
CA LYS A 166 -38.90 28.96 14.50
C LYS A 166 -39.72 28.60 15.73
N ARG A 167 -39.34 29.08 16.91
CA ARG A 167 -40.28 29.32 18.04
C ARG A 167 -39.60 30.07 19.19
N ASN A 168 -39.85 31.38 19.20
CA ASN A 168 -39.82 32.31 20.35
C ASN A 168 -38.50 33.08 20.65
N PRO A 169 -38.40 34.38 20.26
CA PRO A 169 -37.16 35.17 20.32
C PRO A 169 -36.83 35.79 21.69
N LEU A 170 -37.72 35.71 22.69
CA LEU A 170 -37.58 36.46 23.95
C LEU A 170 -36.66 35.82 25.00
N PHE A 171 -36.27 34.54 24.85
CA PHE A 171 -35.38 33.86 25.81
C PHE A 171 -33.88 34.11 25.55
N PHE A 172 -33.51 34.75 24.42
CA PHE A 172 -32.12 34.86 23.97
C PHE A 172 -31.38 36.14 24.40
N ALA A 173 -32.08 37.14 24.95
CA ALA A 173 -31.45 38.43 25.29
C ALA A 173 -30.51 38.35 26.51
N LEU A 174 -30.73 37.41 27.44
CA LEU A 174 -29.94 37.29 28.68
C LEU A 174 -28.84 36.22 28.59
N LEU A 175 -29.02 35.20 27.75
CA LEU A 175 -27.98 34.23 27.40
C LEU A 175 -27.07 34.71 26.26
N GLY A 176 -27.46 35.79 25.55
CA GLY A 176 -26.76 36.29 24.37
C GLY A 176 -25.29 36.63 24.61
N GLY A 177 -24.92 37.13 25.79
CA GLY A 177 -23.50 37.47 26.07
C GLY A 177 -22.56 36.27 26.17
N VAL A 178 -23.02 35.15 26.77
CA VAL A 178 -22.20 33.94 26.96
C VAL A 178 -22.36 32.97 25.78
N VAL A 179 -23.54 32.93 25.17
CA VAL A 179 -23.81 32.13 23.97
C VAL A 179 -23.18 32.76 22.72
N LEU A 180 -22.99 34.08 22.61
CA LEU A 180 -22.25 34.65 21.47
C LEU A 180 -20.76 34.28 21.48
N LEU A 181 -20.12 34.18 22.67
CA LEU A 181 -18.74 33.70 22.78
C LEU A 181 -18.64 32.19 22.54
N GLY A 182 -19.58 31.39 23.07
CA GLY A 182 -19.66 29.95 22.83
C GLY A 182 -20.07 29.58 21.40
N ALA A 183 -20.96 30.34 20.77
CA ALA A 183 -21.38 30.18 19.38
C ALA A 183 -20.32 30.70 18.41
N ALA A 184 -19.57 31.75 18.74
CA ALA A 184 -18.38 32.12 17.97
C ALA A 184 -17.34 31.00 18.02
N ALA A 185 -17.09 30.37 19.18
CA ALA A 185 -16.19 29.22 19.30
C ALA A 185 -16.72 27.96 18.59
N PHE A 186 -18.02 27.68 18.65
CA PHE A 186 -18.65 26.49 18.05
C PHE A 186 -18.86 26.64 16.53
N VAL A 187 -19.16 27.84 16.04
CA VAL A 187 -19.20 28.18 14.60
C VAL A 187 -17.76 28.23 14.05
N ASN A 188 -16.79 28.77 14.79
CA ASN A 188 -15.39 28.71 14.37
C ASN A 188 -14.88 27.24 14.30
N SER A 189 -15.29 26.38 15.25
CA SER A 189 -14.97 24.95 15.23
C SER A 189 -15.60 24.18 14.04
N ARG A 190 -16.86 24.47 13.67
CA ARG A 190 -17.52 23.88 12.48
C ARG A 190 -16.97 24.42 11.16
N ILE A 191 -16.60 25.71 11.11
CA ILE A 191 -15.93 26.33 9.95
C ILE A 191 -14.53 25.71 9.78
N GLU A 192 -13.80 25.48 10.86
CA GLU A 192 -12.49 24.82 10.81
C GLU A 192 -12.61 23.36 10.36
N ALA A 193 -13.60 22.60 10.83
CA ALA A 193 -13.82 21.23 10.37
C ALA A 193 -14.17 21.16 8.86
N ASN A 194 -15.02 22.06 8.36
CA ASN A 194 -15.32 22.13 6.92
C ASN A 194 -14.12 22.59 6.09
N LYS A 195 -13.34 23.57 6.58
CA LYS A 195 -12.10 24.01 5.92
C LYS A 195 -11.03 22.92 5.88
N VAL A 196 -10.95 22.11 6.93
CA VAL A 196 -10.05 20.94 6.96
C VAL A 196 -10.50 19.92 5.92
N ALA A 197 -11.79 19.58 5.85
CA ALA A 197 -12.31 18.65 4.85
C ALA A 197 -12.12 19.15 3.40
N GLU A 198 -12.39 20.43 3.13
CA GLU A 198 -12.12 21.06 1.83
C GLU A 198 -10.62 21.03 1.49
N CYS A 199 -9.75 21.30 2.47
CA CYS A 199 -8.31 21.22 2.28
C CYS A 199 -7.84 19.78 2.02
N GLU A 200 -8.40 18.79 2.72
CA GLU A 200 -8.09 17.38 2.51
C GLU A 200 -8.45 16.93 1.10
N GLN A 201 -9.63 17.30 0.61
CA GLN A 201 -10.05 16.98 -0.75
C GLN A 201 -9.15 17.68 -1.80
N ALA A 202 -8.84 18.96 -1.59
CA ALA A 202 -7.92 19.70 -2.45
C ALA A 202 -6.49 19.13 -2.43
N TYR A 203 -6.05 18.62 -1.27
CA TYR A 203 -4.76 17.94 -1.13
C TYR A 203 -4.73 16.66 -1.96
N VAL A 204 -5.77 15.81 -1.90
CA VAL A 204 -5.82 14.56 -2.68
C VAL A 204 -5.66 14.84 -4.18
N GLU A 205 -6.38 15.81 -4.71
CA GLU A 205 -6.28 16.20 -6.14
C GLU A 205 -4.89 16.76 -6.48
N SER A 206 -4.38 17.68 -5.65
CA SER A 206 -3.08 18.31 -5.89
C SER A 206 -1.92 17.32 -5.76
N ALA A 207 -1.99 16.40 -4.80
CA ALA A 207 -1.02 15.33 -4.59
C ALA A 207 -1.03 14.33 -5.74
N ALA A 208 -2.20 14.00 -6.28
CA ALA A 208 -2.30 13.15 -7.46
C ALA A 208 -1.69 13.82 -8.71
N ALA A 209 -1.96 15.11 -8.92
CA ALA A 209 -1.37 15.87 -10.02
C ALA A 209 0.16 15.98 -9.89
N GLU A 210 0.66 16.27 -8.70
CA GLU A 210 2.09 16.36 -8.41
C GLU A 210 2.80 15.02 -8.60
N LYS A 211 2.19 13.93 -8.12
CA LYS A 211 2.66 12.57 -8.36
C LYS A 211 2.75 12.29 -9.86
N GLY A 212 1.71 12.60 -10.63
CA GLY A 212 1.71 12.42 -12.09
C GLY A 212 2.81 13.22 -12.80
N ARG A 213 3.08 14.45 -12.36
CA ARG A 213 4.21 15.27 -12.87
C ARG A 213 5.56 14.58 -12.64
N LEU A 214 5.77 14.03 -11.44
CA LEU A 214 7.02 13.37 -11.07
C LEU A 214 7.20 12.03 -11.78
N GLU A 215 6.14 11.24 -11.91
CA GLU A 215 6.15 10.00 -12.70
C GLU A 215 6.46 10.29 -14.19
N GLY A 216 5.89 11.35 -14.76
CA GLY A 216 6.22 11.78 -16.12
C GLY A 216 7.68 12.21 -16.30
N LEU A 217 8.27 12.89 -15.30
CA LEU A 217 9.70 13.23 -15.31
C LEU A 217 10.57 11.98 -15.19
N ALA A 218 10.23 11.05 -14.30
CA ALA A 218 10.94 9.77 -14.14
C ALA A 218 10.93 8.96 -15.44
N ALA A 219 9.77 8.83 -16.09
CA ALA A 219 9.64 8.15 -17.39
C ALA A 219 10.50 8.80 -18.48
N THR A 220 10.57 10.15 -18.49
CA THR A 220 11.43 10.88 -19.44
C THR A 220 12.91 10.61 -19.17
N ILE A 221 13.32 10.54 -17.91
CA ILE A 221 14.70 10.20 -17.50
C ILE A 221 15.06 8.78 -17.95
N GLU A 222 14.15 7.82 -17.75
CA GLU A 222 14.34 6.45 -18.21
C GLU A 222 14.47 6.38 -19.73
N GLN A 223 13.67 7.13 -20.48
CA GLN A 223 13.78 7.23 -21.93
C GLN A 223 15.14 7.80 -22.36
N ASP A 224 15.64 8.83 -21.67
CA ASP A 224 16.96 9.38 -21.95
C ASP A 224 18.08 8.38 -21.67
N VAL A 225 17.98 7.61 -20.57
CA VAL A 225 18.91 6.53 -20.25
C VAL A 225 18.91 5.44 -21.33
N GLN A 226 17.72 5.01 -21.79
CA GLN A 226 17.61 4.03 -22.88
C GLN A 226 18.20 4.57 -24.19
N ALA A 227 18.03 5.85 -24.46
CA ALA A 227 18.64 6.55 -25.59
C ALA A 227 20.14 6.86 -25.40
N ARG A 228 20.76 6.45 -24.28
CA ARG A 228 22.16 6.74 -23.89
C ARG A 228 22.49 8.23 -23.76
N ARG A 229 21.48 9.05 -23.48
CA ARG A 229 21.58 10.51 -23.31
C ARG A 229 21.75 10.88 -21.83
N PHE A 230 22.83 10.40 -21.22
CA PHE A 230 23.04 10.48 -19.77
C PHE A 230 23.12 11.91 -19.23
N SER A 231 23.70 12.85 -19.99
CA SER A 231 23.75 14.26 -19.58
C SER A 231 22.35 14.88 -19.45
N GLU A 232 21.43 14.51 -20.35
CA GLU A 232 20.06 15.03 -20.36
C GLU A 232 19.27 14.42 -19.20
N ALA A 233 19.40 13.11 -18.98
CA ALA A 233 18.86 12.40 -17.82
C ALA A 233 19.32 13.05 -16.51
N GLN A 234 20.62 13.33 -16.38
CA GLN A 234 21.20 13.89 -15.17
C GLN A 234 20.72 15.31 -14.89
N SER A 235 20.52 16.13 -15.93
CA SER A 235 19.95 17.48 -15.79
C SER A 235 18.50 17.47 -15.27
N LYS A 236 17.75 16.39 -15.53
CA LYS A 236 16.34 16.24 -15.15
C LYS A 236 16.16 15.70 -13.73
N LEU A 237 17.14 14.97 -13.17
CA LEU A 237 17.07 14.41 -11.81
C LEU A 237 16.73 15.47 -10.76
N GLY A 238 17.34 16.66 -10.83
CA GLY A 238 17.08 17.74 -9.87
C GLY A 238 15.64 18.27 -9.86
N ARG A 239 14.82 17.92 -10.85
CA ARG A 239 13.41 18.30 -10.97
C ARG A 239 12.45 17.25 -10.37
N VAL A 240 12.95 16.06 -10.05
CA VAL A 240 12.18 14.98 -9.42
C VAL A 240 12.19 15.20 -7.91
N ARG A 241 11.42 16.19 -7.47
CA ARG A 241 11.20 16.51 -6.07
C ARG A 241 9.75 16.89 -5.85
N TRP A 242 9.22 16.47 -4.71
CA TRP A 242 7.86 16.81 -4.29
C TRP A 242 7.82 18.27 -3.83
N GLU A 243 7.09 19.11 -4.55
CA GLU A 243 7.01 20.57 -4.31
C GLU A 243 5.71 21.00 -3.64
N LEU A 244 4.73 20.09 -3.48
CA LEU A 244 3.48 20.42 -2.84
C LEU A 244 3.70 20.76 -1.34
N ALA A 245 3.15 21.89 -0.92
CA ALA A 245 3.23 22.40 0.45
C ALA A 245 1.82 22.83 0.93
N PRO A 246 0.95 21.87 1.26
CA PRO A 246 -0.41 22.14 1.70
C PRO A 246 -0.43 22.70 3.14
N ALA A 247 -1.50 23.42 3.49
CA ALA A 247 -1.74 23.88 4.87
C ALA A 247 -2.29 22.77 5.79
N CYS A 248 -2.73 21.65 5.23
CA CYS A 248 -3.27 20.46 5.90
C CYS A 248 -2.50 19.21 5.47
N GLN A 249 -2.78 18.05 6.08
CA GLN A 249 -2.16 16.77 5.71
C GLN A 249 -0.62 16.79 5.73
N LEU A 250 -0.05 17.47 6.73
CA LEU A 250 1.41 17.66 6.87
C LEU A 250 2.16 16.34 6.94
N ASP A 251 1.64 15.35 7.68
CA ASP A 251 2.28 14.03 7.82
C ASP A 251 2.27 13.26 6.50
N GLN A 252 1.15 13.27 5.77
CA GLN A 252 1.05 12.63 4.45
C GLN A 252 1.95 13.32 3.44
N ASN A 253 2.01 14.65 3.47
CA ASN A 253 2.89 15.42 2.60
C ASN A 253 4.38 15.17 2.91
N ALA A 254 4.76 15.09 4.19
CA ALA A 254 6.11 14.74 4.62
C ALA A 254 6.48 13.31 4.20
N ALA A 255 5.55 12.36 4.33
CA ALA A 255 5.74 10.99 3.85
C ALA A 255 5.93 10.93 2.33
N ALA A 256 5.14 11.69 1.57
CA ALA A 256 5.29 11.80 0.11
C ALA A 256 6.64 12.41 -0.28
N GLN A 257 7.07 13.48 0.41
CA GLN A 257 8.40 14.07 0.23
C GLN A 257 9.52 13.06 0.48
N ALA A 258 9.47 12.33 1.59
CA ALA A 258 10.46 11.32 1.93
C ALA A 258 10.50 10.18 0.89
N GLY A 259 9.34 9.67 0.49
CA GLY A 259 9.23 8.62 -0.52
C GLY A 259 9.80 9.04 -1.89
N TRP A 260 9.52 10.27 -2.33
CA TRP A 260 10.08 10.79 -3.57
C TRP A 260 11.57 11.14 -3.48
N GLN A 261 12.05 11.53 -2.29
CA GLN A 261 13.48 11.70 -2.06
C GLN A 261 14.23 10.37 -2.16
N GLU A 262 13.67 9.29 -1.62
CA GLU A 262 14.22 7.94 -1.78
C GLU A 262 14.20 7.51 -3.27
N HIS A 263 13.08 7.73 -3.96
CA HIS A 263 12.97 7.42 -5.38
C HIS A 263 13.99 8.20 -6.23
N LEU A 264 14.22 9.48 -5.93
CA LEU A 264 15.26 10.28 -6.57
C LEU A 264 16.67 9.69 -6.35
N GLN A 265 16.98 9.19 -5.15
CA GLN A 265 18.26 8.54 -4.87
C GLN A 265 18.43 7.27 -5.71
N GLN A 266 17.38 6.44 -5.78
CA GLN A 266 17.36 5.23 -6.60
C GLN A 266 17.55 5.56 -8.10
N LEU A 267 16.83 6.56 -8.60
CA LEU A 267 16.92 6.98 -10.00
C LEU A 267 18.29 7.58 -10.32
N THR A 268 18.89 8.33 -9.39
CA THR A 268 20.25 8.86 -9.52
C THR A 268 21.28 7.74 -9.59
N ALA A 269 21.18 6.75 -8.70
CA ALA A 269 22.06 5.58 -8.72
C ALA A 269 21.92 4.79 -10.03
N PHE A 270 20.69 4.62 -10.52
CA PHE A 270 20.41 3.96 -11.79
C PHE A 270 21.06 4.69 -12.97
N VAL A 271 20.87 6.01 -13.10
CA VAL A 271 21.47 6.82 -14.17
C VAL A 271 23.00 6.74 -14.13
N ASN A 272 23.62 6.90 -12.96
CA ASN A 272 25.08 6.84 -12.82
C ASN A 272 25.62 5.46 -13.19
N THR A 273 24.99 4.38 -12.70
CA THR A 273 25.40 3.01 -13.02
C THR A 273 25.35 2.75 -14.52
N LYS A 274 24.30 3.22 -15.21
CA LYS A 274 24.18 3.06 -16.66
C LYS A 274 25.20 3.89 -17.44
N ALA A 275 25.49 5.11 -16.98
CA ALA A 275 26.52 5.95 -17.57
C ALA A 275 27.91 5.32 -17.45
N GLU A 276 28.26 4.79 -16.27
CA GLU A 276 29.53 4.09 -16.02
C GLU A 276 29.67 2.82 -16.88
N GLN A 277 28.60 2.02 -16.99
CA GLN A 277 28.59 0.83 -17.84
C GLN A 277 28.83 1.18 -19.32
N ASP A 278 28.18 2.23 -19.83
CA ASP A 278 28.35 2.66 -21.22
C ASP A 278 29.75 3.25 -21.46
N ALA A 279 30.27 4.04 -20.51
CA ALA A 279 31.64 4.56 -20.58
C ALA A 279 32.68 3.43 -20.57
N GLY A 280 32.52 2.45 -19.68
CA GLY A 280 33.38 1.27 -19.60
C GLY A 280 33.33 0.43 -20.88
N ALA A 281 32.14 0.25 -21.47
CA ALA A 281 32.00 -0.45 -22.75
C ALA A 281 32.70 0.27 -23.91
N ARG A 282 32.59 1.60 -23.99
CA ARG A 282 33.30 2.41 -24.99
C ARG A 282 34.81 2.32 -24.82
N GLN A 283 35.30 2.44 -23.58
CA GLN A 283 36.73 2.33 -23.28
C GLN A 283 37.28 0.95 -23.68
N ALA A 284 36.57 -0.13 -23.32
CA ALA A 284 36.95 -1.48 -23.70
C ALA A 284 36.95 -1.69 -25.22
N GLN A 285 36.04 -1.04 -25.95
CA GLN A 285 36.05 -1.08 -27.41
C GLN A 285 37.28 -0.37 -27.99
N LEU A 286 37.61 0.84 -27.51
CA LEU A 286 38.79 1.58 -27.95
C LEU A 286 40.09 0.80 -27.68
N GLU A 287 40.19 0.15 -26.53
CA GLU A 287 41.34 -0.69 -26.18
C GLU A 287 41.47 -1.91 -27.09
N ARG A 288 40.34 -2.54 -27.48
CA ARG A 288 40.34 -3.64 -28.46
C ARG A 288 40.81 -3.16 -29.83
N GLU A 289 40.27 -2.05 -30.31
CA GLU A 289 40.66 -1.46 -31.60
C GLU A 289 42.15 -1.08 -31.61
N ALA A 290 42.66 -0.49 -30.52
CA ALA A 290 44.08 -0.18 -30.38
C ALA A 290 44.96 -1.44 -30.34
N ALA A 291 44.53 -2.49 -29.62
CA ALA A 291 45.25 -3.76 -29.57
C ALA A 291 45.27 -4.46 -30.93
N GLU A 292 44.18 -4.41 -31.69
CA GLU A 292 44.11 -4.94 -33.06
C GLU A 292 45.04 -4.18 -34.02
N GLN A 293 45.07 -2.84 -33.95
CA GLN A 293 45.99 -2.03 -34.73
C GLN A 293 47.46 -2.34 -34.39
N GLN A 294 47.79 -2.47 -33.11
CA GLN A 294 49.13 -2.84 -32.67
C GLN A 294 49.50 -4.25 -33.13
N ALA A 295 48.57 -5.21 -33.02
CA ALA A 295 48.80 -6.58 -33.50
C ALA A 295 49.02 -6.60 -35.02
N ALA A 296 48.27 -5.81 -35.80
CA ALA A 296 48.46 -5.68 -37.23
C ALA A 296 49.84 -5.07 -37.58
N ALA A 297 50.25 -4.00 -36.88
CA ALA A 297 51.57 -3.39 -37.06
C ALA A 297 52.72 -4.35 -36.71
N ASN A 298 52.56 -5.13 -35.63
CA ASN A 298 53.51 -6.16 -35.24
C ASN A 298 53.61 -7.27 -36.30
N ARG A 299 52.49 -7.70 -36.89
CA ARG A 299 52.49 -8.70 -37.99
C ARG A 299 53.26 -8.19 -39.21
N VAL A 300 52.98 -6.98 -39.68
CA VAL A 300 53.71 -6.37 -40.82
C VAL A 300 55.20 -6.29 -40.53
N THR A 301 55.57 -5.88 -39.31
CA THR A 301 56.97 -5.78 -38.90
C THR A 301 57.64 -7.16 -38.87
N ALA A 302 56.97 -8.17 -38.32
CA ALA A 302 57.46 -9.55 -38.27
C ALA A 302 57.63 -10.14 -39.67
N GLU A 303 56.70 -9.88 -40.60
CA GLU A 303 56.79 -10.29 -41.99
C GLU A 303 57.99 -9.65 -42.70
N ARG A 304 58.23 -8.35 -42.49
CA ARG A 304 59.41 -7.66 -43.04
C ARG A 304 60.71 -8.28 -42.53
N VAL A 305 60.83 -8.49 -41.22
CA VAL A 305 62.02 -9.12 -40.61
C VAL A 305 62.21 -10.55 -41.14
N ALA A 306 61.13 -11.32 -41.31
CA ALA A 306 61.20 -12.66 -41.89
C ALA A 306 61.68 -12.63 -43.36
N GLN A 307 61.24 -11.66 -44.15
CA GLN A 307 61.72 -11.46 -45.52
C GLN A 307 63.20 -11.08 -45.56
N GLU A 308 63.63 -10.14 -44.71
CA GLU A 308 65.05 -9.74 -44.60
C GLU A 308 65.93 -10.94 -44.21
N ASN A 309 65.54 -11.71 -43.20
CA ASN A 309 66.25 -12.91 -42.79
C ASN A 309 66.31 -13.96 -43.91
N LYS A 310 65.22 -14.14 -44.67
CA LYS A 310 65.20 -15.04 -45.83
C LYS A 310 66.20 -14.61 -46.90
N VAL A 311 66.32 -13.31 -47.19
CA VAL A 311 67.31 -12.79 -48.15
C VAL A 311 68.73 -13.06 -47.67
N VAL A 312 69.03 -12.80 -46.39
CA VAL A 312 70.34 -13.08 -45.80
C VAL A 312 70.68 -14.57 -45.88
N GLU A 313 69.73 -15.44 -45.55
CA GLU A 313 69.92 -16.89 -45.58
C GLU A 313 70.14 -17.42 -47.00
N VAL A 314 69.38 -16.94 -47.98
CA VAL A 314 69.60 -17.29 -49.40
C VAL A 314 70.99 -16.85 -49.87
N ALA A 315 71.44 -15.65 -49.48
CA ALA A 315 72.78 -15.17 -49.81
C ALA A 315 73.88 -16.05 -49.17
N ARG A 316 73.68 -16.49 -47.92
CA ARG A 316 74.58 -17.44 -47.25
C ARG A 316 74.68 -18.76 -48.01
N ILE A 317 73.53 -19.35 -48.35
CA ILE A 317 73.46 -20.61 -49.11
C ILE A 317 74.17 -20.47 -50.46
N GLN A 318 73.96 -19.38 -51.19
CA GLN A 318 74.64 -19.14 -52.46
C GLN A 318 76.15 -18.97 -52.30
N ALA A 319 76.61 -18.28 -51.26
CA ALA A 319 78.04 -18.16 -50.97
C ALA A 319 78.68 -19.51 -50.66
N ASP A 320 78.00 -20.37 -49.89
CA ASP A 320 78.46 -21.70 -49.57
C ASP A 320 78.49 -22.62 -50.79
N GLN A 321 77.49 -22.51 -51.69
CA GLN A 321 77.49 -23.22 -52.98
C GLN A 321 78.71 -22.83 -53.84
N LYS A 322 79.00 -21.53 -53.99
CA LYS A 322 80.17 -21.05 -54.74
C LYS A 322 81.49 -21.52 -54.13
N LYS A 323 81.59 -21.58 -52.80
CA LYS A 323 82.77 -22.14 -52.12
C LYS A 323 82.89 -23.64 -52.39
N ALA A 324 81.78 -24.38 -52.36
CA ALA A 324 81.78 -25.81 -52.64
C ALA A 324 82.17 -26.11 -54.10
N GLU A 325 81.66 -25.33 -55.06
CA GLU A 325 82.04 -25.40 -56.48
C GLU A 325 83.53 -25.14 -56.68
N SER A 326 84.05 -24.03 -56.12
CA SER A 326 85.49 -23.74 -56.23
C SER A 326 86.39 -24.79 -55.57
N ALA A 327 85.94 -25.40 -54.46
CA ALA A 327 86.62 -26.53 -53.82
C ALA A 327 86.60 -27.79 -54.69
N ARG A 328 85.49 -28.08 -55.39
CA ARG A 328 85.38 -29.19 -56.35
C ARG A 328 86.32 -28.98 -57.54
N ASP A 329 86.27 -27.80 -58.16
CA ASP A 329 87.15 -27.44 -59.28
C ASP A 329 88.64 -27.56 -58.90
N ALA A 330 89.00 -27.12 -57.68
CA ALA A 330 90.36 -27.27 -57.17
C ALA A 330 90.74 -28.75 -56.94
N GLY A 331 89.81 -29.56 -56.44
CA GLY A 331 89.96 -31.01 -56.30
C GLY A 331 90.17 -31.71 -57.63
N ASP A 332 89.36 -31.39 -58.64
CA ASP A 332 89.44 -31.95 -59.99
C ASP A 332 90.76 -31.56 -60.67
N LYS A 333 91.20 -30.30 -60.55
CA LYS A 333 92.53 -29.86 -61.02
C LYS A 333 93.66 -30.61 -60.35
N ARG A 334 93.58 -30.84 -59.03
CA ARG A 334 94.58 -31.60 -58.29
C ARG A 334 94.64 -33.06 -58.74
N LYS A 335 93.49 -33.68 -58.99
CA LYS A 335 93.39 -35.05 -59.52
C LYS A 335 93.99 -35.15 -60.92
N ALA A 336 93.63 -34.24 -61.83
CA ALA A 336 94.20 -34.18 -63.17
C ALA A 336 95.72 -33.95 -63.16
N ALA A 337 96.23 -33.13 -62.24
CA ALA A 337 97.67 -32.93 -62.07
C ALA A 337 98.40 -34.19 -61.58
N LEU A 338 97.77 -34.99 -60.70
CA LEU A 338 98.29 -36.28 -60.25
C LEU A 338 98.29 -37.33 -61.37
N GLU A 339 97.23 -37.37 -62.20
CA GLU A 339 97.13 -38.31 -63.33
C GLU A 339 98.22 -38.05 -64.40
N ASN A 340 98.70 -36.81 -64.55
CA ASN A 340 99.79 -36.45 -65.48
C ASN A 340 101.21 -36.72 -64.93
N GLN A 341 101.36 -37.21 -63.69
CA GLN A 341 102.66 -37.51 -63.06
C GLN A 341 103.04 -38.99 -63.11
N TRP A 342 102.22 -39.86 -63.70
CA TRP A 342 102.45 -41.30 -63.88
C TRP A 342 102.54 -41.65 -65.37
#